data_AF-A0A9D8J029-F1
#
_entry.id   AF-A0A9D8J029-F1
#
_cell.length_a   1.000
_cell.length_b   1.000
_cell.length_c   1.000
_cell.angle_alpha   90.00
_cell.angle_beta   90.00
_cell.angle_gamma   90.00
#
_symmetry.space_group_name_H-M   'P 1'
#
loop_
_entity.id
_entity.type
_entity.pdbx_description
1 polymer ?
#
loop_
_entity_poly.entity_id
_entity_poly.type
_entity_poly.pdbx_seq_one_letter_code
_entity_poly.pdbx_strand_id
1 'polypeptide(L)'
;ADDKVVYTYVPEIIRYYLGEEPILANVPSYRCSDKADRDYVLAHLDQLVVKPANESGGYGILIGPKSTKKERDSFASLIKKDPRNYMAQPLLLLSTAPTLVDAHVEPRHLDLRPFILSGRDTYVTNGGLTRVALKKGSTVVNSSQGGGSKDTWIVESEES
;
A
#
# COMPACT_ATOMS: atom_id res chain seq x y z
N ALA A 1 14.47 5.18 -7.85
CA ALA A 1 13.49 6.20 -7.46
C ALA A 1 12.38 5.64 -6.57
N ASP A 2 12.13 4.33 -6.58
CA ASP A 2 11.14 3.67 -5.70
C ASP A 2 11.72 3.27 -4.32
N ASP A 3 12.41 4.19 -3.66
CA ASP A 3 12.70 4.00 -2.25
C ASP A 3 11.44 4.36 -1.45
N LYS A 4 11.01 3.49 -0.52
CA LYS A 4 9.79 3.72 0.28
C LYS A 4 9.87 5.03 1.08
N VAL A 5 11.07 5.51 1.37
CA VAL A 5 11.30 6.80 2.03
C VAL A 5 11.05 7.96 1.05
N VAL A 6 11.50 7.86 -0.20
CA VAL A 6 11.22 8.88 -1.24
C VAL A 6 9.72 8.99 -1.52
N TYR A 7 9.00 7.87 -1.49
CA TYR A 7 7.54 7.86 -1.65
C TYR A 7 6.84 8.78 -0.64
N THR A 8 7.35 8.88 0.60
CA THR A 8 6.76 9.76 1.61
C THR A 8 6.84 11.24 1.27
N TYR A 9 7.77 11.64 0.38
CA TYR A 9 7.98 13.03 -0.02
C TYR A 9 7.30 13.41 -1.34
N VAL A 10 6.60 12.48 -2.01
CA VAL A 10 5.94 12.75 -3.30
C VAL A 10 4.96 13.93 -3.23
N PRO A 11 4.12 14.08 -2.17
CA PRO A 11 3.25 15.24 -2.04
C PRO A 11 4.01 16.57 -2.03
N GLU A 12 5.13 16.64 -1.29
CA GLU A 12 5.98 17.81 -1.20
C GLU A 12 6.73 18.08 -2.51
N ILE A 13 7.15 17.03 -3.22
CA ILE A 13 7.76 17.13 -4.55
C ILE A 13 6.76 17.75 -5.54
N ILE A 14 5.51 17.28 -5.55
CA ILE A 14 4.44 17.84 -6.41
C ILE A 14 4.25 19.34 -6.12
N ARG A 15 4.08 19.71 -4.85
CA ARG A 15 3.92 21.13 -4.46
C ARG A 15 5.13 21.98 -4.83
N TYR A 16 6.34 21.46 -4.62
CA TYR A 16 7.58 22.20 -4.87
C TYR A 16 7.82 22.44 -6.36
N TYR A 17 7.65 21.42 -7.20
CA TYR A 17 7.96 21.51 -8.64
C TYR A 17 6.81 22.02 -9.50
N LEU A 18 5.56 21.71 -9.14
CA LEU A 18 4.37 22.07 -9.93
C LEU A 18 3.59 23.24 -9.31
N GLY A 19 3.79 23.55 -8.02
CA GLY A 19 2.97 24.56 -7.33
C GLY A 19 1.51 24.14 -7.13
N GLU A 20 1.23 22.84 -7.25
CA GLU A 20 -0.12 22.28 -7.21
C GLU A 20 -0.33 21.38 -5.98
N GLU A 21 -1.58 21.19 -5.59
CA GLU A 21 -1.94 20.19 -4.59
C GLU A 21 -2.09 18.80 -5.23
N PRO A 22 -1.55 17.73 -4.60
CA PRO A 22 -1.70 16.38 -5.13
C PRO A 22 -3.16 15.96 -5.28
N ILE A 23 -3.55 15.56 -6.49
CA ILE A 23 -4.91 15.07 -6.79
C ILE A 23 -5.16 13.72 -6.09
N LEU A 24 -4.16 12.84 -6.09
CA LEU A 24 -4.22 11.54 -5.44
C LEU A 24 -3.45 11.58 -4.12
N ALA A 25 -4.15 11.25 -3.03
CA ALA A 25 -3.55 11.23 -1.71
C ALA A 25 -2.62 10.02 -1.55
N ASN A 26 -1.43 10.27 -1.01
CA ASN A 26 -0.56 9.20 -0.54
C ASN A 26 -1.13 8.54 0.72
N VAL A 27 -0.84 7.25 0.85
CA VAL A 27 -1.12 6.53 2.09
C VAL A 27 -0.32 7.18 3.23
N PRO A 28 -0.97 7.56 4.35
CA PRO A 28 -0.26 8.08 5.52
C PRO A 28 0.86 7.13 5.92
N SER A 29 2.08 7.64 5.98
CA SER A 29 3.28 6.84 6.18
C SER A 29 4.12 7.47 7.28
N TYR A 30 4.31 6.72 8.37
CA TYR A 30 5.11 7.13 9.52
C TYR A 30 6.52 6.57 9.38
N ARG A 31 7.52 7.44 9.44
CA ARG A 31 8.93 7.02 9.35
C ARG A 31 9.49 6.87 10.75
N CYS A 32 9.87 5.67 11.15
CA CYS A 32 10.41 5.46 12.49
C CYS A 32 11.77 6.18 12.70
N SER A 33 12.42 6.68 11.65
CA SER A 33 13.57 7.58 11.73
C SER A 33 13.24 8.96 12.32
N ASP A 34 12.01 9.45 12.12
CA ASP A 34 11.53 10.66 12.77
C ASP A 34 11.04 10.31 14.19
N LYS A 35 11.41 11.13 15.18
CA LYS A 35 11.11 10.83 16.58
C LYS A 35 9.61 10.86 16.87
N ALA A 36 8.88 11.84 16.33
CA ALA A 36 7.45 11.98 16.59
C ALA A 36 6.66 10.83 15.96
N ASP A 37 6.98 10.51 14.70
CA ASP A 37 6.42 9.35 13.99
C ASP A 37 6.72 8.05 14.73
N ARG A 38 7.97 7.83 15.14
CA ARG A 38 8.37 6.62 15.87
C ARG A 38 7.60 6.45 17.17
N ASP A 39 7.49 7.51 17.96
CA ASP A 39 6.81 7.46 19.24
C ASP A 39 5.31 7.18 19.04
N TYR A 40 4.70 7.75 18.00
CA TYR A 40 3.33 7.41 17.58
C TYR A 40 3.19 5.94 17.17
N VAL A 41 4.11 5.44 16.33
CA VAL A 41 4.11 4.04 15.87
C VAL A 41 4.20 3.09 17.05
N LEU A 42 5.14 3.31 17.97
CA LEU A 42 5.32 2.47 19.16
C LEU A 42 4.09 2.46 20.07
N ALA A 43 3.35 3.57 20.15
CA ALA A 43 2.12 3.67 20.93
C ALA A 43 0.91 2.98 20.26
N HIS A 44 0.92 2.79 18.94
CA HIS A 44 -0.21 2.30 18.15
C HIS A 44 0.13 1.05 17.30
N LEU A 45 1.09 0.23 17.74
CA LEU A 45 1.52 -0.97 17.03
C LEU A 45 0.39 -1.99 16.79
N ASP A 46 -0.69 -1.94 17.56
CA ASP A 46 -1.88 -2.75 17.42
C ASP A 46 -2.82 -2.30 16.30
N GLN A 47 -2.62 -1.10 15.75
CA GLN A 47 -3.47 -0.50 14.72
C GLN A 47 -2.76 -0.37 13.37
N LEU A 48 -1.43 -0.43 13.38
CA LEU A 48 -0.60 -0.15 12.22
C LEU A 48 -0.03 -1.42 11.58
N VAL A 49 0.41 -1.30 10.33
CA VAL A 49 1.22 -2.28 9.64
C VAL A 49 2.65 -1.76 9.57
N VAL A 50 3.59 -2.46 10.23
CA VAL A 50 5.02 -2.10 10.22
C VAL A 50 5.74 -2.91 9.15
N LYS A 51 6.56 -2.25 8.34
CA LYS A 51 7.33 -2.87 7.25
C LYS A 51 8.78 -2.40 7.29
N PRO A 52 9.75 -3.22 6.86
CA PRO A 52 11.11 -2.77 6.66
C PRO A 52 11.20 -1.76 5.50
N ALA A 53 11.99 -0.70 5.66
CA ALA A 53 12.17 0.32 4.63
C ALA A 53 12.94 -0.23 3.42
N ASN A 54 14.00 -1.02 3.67
CA ASN A 54 14.96 -1.45 2.64
C ASN A 54 14.68 -2.84 2.03
N GLU A 55 13.66 -3.58 2.50
CA GLU A 55 13.39 -4.94 2.01
C GLU A 55 12.21 -4.99 1.02
N SER A 56 12.40 -5.73 -0.09
CA SER A 56 11.49 -5.77 -1.25
C SER A 56 10.52 -6.98 -1.27
N GLY A 57 10.45 -7.77 -0.20
CA GLY A 57 9.87 -9.13 -0.27
C GLY A 57 8.60 -9.41 0.54
N GLY A 58 8.09 -8.46 1.32
CA GLY A 58 6.96 -8.73 2.23
C GLY A 58 7.30 -9.61 3.45
N TYR A 59 8.55 -10.04 3.58
CA TYR A 59 9.09 -10.63 4.80
C TYR A 59 9.35 -9.53 5.84
N GLY A 60 9.24 -9.87 7.13
CA GLY A 60 9.46 -8.92 8.22
C GLY A 60 8.33 -7.90 8.45
N ILE A 61 7.10 -8.18 7.99
CA ILE A 61 5.93 -7.31 8.21
C ILE A 61 5.21 -7.69 9.51
N LEU A 62 4.89 -6.70 10.33
CA LEU A 62 3.93 -6.82 11.44
C LEU A 62 2.58 -6.29 10.98
N ILE A 63 1.53 -7.10 11.09
CA ILE A 63 0.14 -6.64 10.92
C ILE A 63 -0.45 -6.44 12.31
N GLY A 64 -0.38 -5.21 12.84
CA GLY A 64 -0.79 -4.85 14.19
C GLY A 64 -2.12 -5.46 14.64
N PRO A 65 -3.22 -5.23 13.91
CA PRO A 65 -4.54 -5.72 14.29
C PRO A 65 -4.68 -7.25 14.31
N LYS A 66 -3.80 -7.97 13.61
CA LYS A 66 -3.80 -9.44 13.53
C LYS A 66 -2.65 -10.08 14.32
N SER A 67 -1.86 -9.28 15.04
CA SER A 67 -0.69 -9.73 15.78
C SER A 67 -0.99 -9.99 17.26
N THR A 68 -0.16 -10.83 17.86
CA THR A 68 -0.12 -11.03 19.31
C THR A 68 0.66 -9.92 20.00
N LYS A 69 0.42 -9.72 21.29
CA LYS A 69 1.19 -8.75 22.10
C LYS A 69 2.70 -9.04 22.06
N LYS A 70 3.08 -10.31 22.10
CA LYS A 70 4.49 -10.75 22.06
C LYS A 70 5.19 -10.35 20.75
N GLU A 71 4.50 -10.46 19.62
CA GLU A 71 5.02 -10.02 18.32
C GLU A 71 5.19 -8.51 18.28
N ARG A 72 4.21 -7.76 18.81
CA ARG A 72 4.32 -6.29 18.92
C ARG A 72 5.49 -5.85 19.80
N ASP A 73 5.68 -6.47 20.96
CA ASP A 73 6.80 -6.16 21.87
C ASP A 73 8.16 -6.46 21.21
N SER A 74 8.23 -7.53 20.43
CA SER A 74 9.41 -7.89 19.65
C SER A 74 9.71 -6.83 18.58
N PHE A 75 8.70 -6.42 17.81
CA PHE A 75 8.83 -5.36 16.81
C PHE A 75 9.14 -4.00 17.41
N ALA A 76 8.56 -3.67 18.57
CA ALA A 76 8.90 -2.44 19.30
C ALA A 76 10.39 -2.37 19.64
N SER A 77 10.97 -3.51 20.05
CA SER A 77 12.40 -3.61 20.35
C SER A 77 13.25 -3.47 19.08
N LEU A 78 12.82 -4.06 17.96
CA LEU A 78 13.48 -3.93 16.67
C LEU A 78 13.47 -2.49 16.15
N ILE A 79 12.31 -1.82 16.21
CA ILE A 79 12.16 -0.41 15.83
C ILE A 79 13.05 0.49 16.67
N LYS A 80 13.12 0.27 18.00
CA LYS A 80 13.99 1.06 18.87
C LYS A 80 15.47 0.86 18.57
N LYS A 81 15.86 -0.35 18.17
CA LYS A 81 17.24 -0.70 17.87
C LYS A 81 17.72 -0.11 16.53
N ASP A 82 16.88 -0.16 15.50
CA ASP A 82 17.20 0.41 14.18
C ASP A 82 16.00 1.15 13.57
N PRO A 83 15.68 2.35 14.07
CA PRO A 83 14.49 3.09 13.64
C PRO A 83 14.48 3.42 12.14
N ARG A 84 15.64 3.60 11.53
CA ARG A 84 15.73 3.97 10.10
C ARG A 84 15.31 2.84 9.17
N ASN A 85 15.37 1.60 9.64
CA ASN A 85 15.00 0.44 8.85
C ASN A 85 13.50 0.14 8.90
N TYR A 86 12.67 0.91 9.61
CA TYR A 86 11.24 0.65 9.74
C TYR A 86 10.39 1.86 9.36
N MET A 87 9.24 1.55 8.76
CA MET A 87 8.14 2.49 8.57
C MET A 87 6.83 1.81 8.94
N ALA A 88 5.81 2.60 9.22
CA ALA A 88 4.48 2.10 9.50
C ALA A 88 3.42 2.83 8.68
N GLN A 89 2.34 2.13 8.38
CA GLN A 89 1.19 2.66 7.66
C GLN A 89 -0.09 2.15 8.35
N PRO A 90 -1.21 2.88 8.27
CA PRO A 90 -2.48 2.34 8.71
C PRO A 90 -2.82 1.08 7.92
N LEU A 91 -3.55 0.15 8.53
CA LEU A 91 -4.07 -1.01 7.81
C LEU A 91 -5.10 -0.53 6.79
N LEU A 92 -4.73 -0.56 5.51
CA LEU A 92 -5.65 -0.24 4.43
C LEU A 92 -6.61 -1.40 4.20
N LEU A 93 -7.90 -1.09 4.27
CA LEU A 93 -8.95 -1.96 3.75
C LEU A 93 -9.06 -1.69 2.25
N LEU A 94 -8.57 -2.63 1.45
CA LEU A 94 -8.71 -2.57 0.00
C LEU A 94 -10.19 -2.63 -0.38
N SER A 95 -10.56 -1.94 -1.45
CA SER A 95 -11.88 -2.13 -2.07
C SER A 95 -12.06 -3.58 -2.51
N THR A 96 -13.31 -3.99 -2.68
CA THR A 96 -13.65 -5.33 -3.17
C THR A 96 -14.43 -5.26 -4.46
N ALA A 97 -14.25 -6.26 -5.32
CA ALA A 97 -15.13 -6.49 -6.47
C ALA A 97 -15.68 -7.92 -6.47
N PRO A 98 -16.86 -8.13 -7.07
CA PRO A 98 -17.44 -9.45 -7.26
C PRO A 98 -16.46 -10.38 -7.97
N THR A 99 -16.18 -11.53 -7.38
CA THR A 99 -15.30 -12.55 -7.95
C THR A 99 -15.99 -13.90 -7.87
N LEU A 100 -16.05 -14.59 -9.00
CA LEU A 100 -16.57 -15.95 -9.05
C LEU A 100 -15.56 -16.88 -8.38
N VAL A 101 -16.00 -17.55 -7.31
CA VAL A 101 -15.24 -18.55 -6.59
C VAL A 101 -16.08 -19.82 -6.57
N ASP A 102 -15.54 -20.90 -7.13
CA ASP A 102 -16.28 -22.12 -7.41
C ASP A 102 -17.56 -21.81 -8.24
N ALA A 103 -18.73 -21.92 -7.64
CA ALA A 103 -20.03 -21.67 -8.29
C ALA A 103 -20.82 -20.48 -7.69
N HIS A 104 -20.18 -19.62 -6.90
CA HIS A 104 -20.84 -18.47 -6.27
C HIS A 104 -20.00 -17.19 -6.35
N VAL A 105 -20.67 -16.05 -6.31
CA VAL A 105 -20.03 -14.73 -6.38
C VAL A 105 -19.80 -14.22 -4.96
N GLU A 106 -18.55 -13.93 -4.63
CA GLU A 106 -18.18 -13.31 -3.36
C GLU A 106 -17.31 -12.06 -3.59
N PRO A 107 -17.36 -11.07 -2.67
CA PRO A 107 -16.43 -9.96 -2.70
C PRO A 107 -15.00 -10.44 -2.45
N ARG A 108 -14.06 -9.94 -3.24
CA ARG A 108 -12.61 -10.14 -3.04
C ARG A 108 -11.87 -8.82 -3.17
N HIS A 109 -10.85 -8.64 -2.31
CA HIS A 109 -9.99 -7.46 -2.32
C HIS A 109 -9.18 -7.39 -3.62
N LEU A 110 -8.99 -6.17 -4.14
CA LEU A 110 -8.23 -5.93 -5.35
C LEU A 110 -7.36 -4.68 -5.25
N ASP A 111 -6.38 -4.59 -6.13
CA ASP A 111 -5.69 -3.33 -6.45
C ASP A 111 -5.58 -3.13 -7.96
N LEU A 112 -5.40 -1.87 -8.35
CA LEU A 112 -5.24 -1.45 -9.75
C LEU A 112 -3.85 -0.85 -9.94
N ARG A 113 -3.16 -1.31 -10.98
CA ARG A 113 -1.90 -0.74 -11.43
C ARG A 113 -2.05 -0.20 -12.86
N PRO A 114 -2.32 1.11 -13.01
CA PRO A 114 -2.26 1.77 -14.31
C PRO A 114 -0.81 2.01 -14.72
N PHE A 115 -0.59 2.33 -16.00
CA PHE A 115 0.72 2.69 -16.54
C PHE A 115 0.68 4.09 -17.14
N ILE A 116 1.61 4.94 -16.69
CA ILE A 116 1.85 6.27 -17.24
C ILE A 116 3.00 6.15 -18.23
N LEU A 117 2.81 6.67 -19.44
CA LEU A 117 3.82 6.70 -20.50
C LEU A 117 4.29 8.14 -20.69
N SER A 118 5.61 8.35 -20.55
CA SER A 118 6.23 9.68 -20.66
C SER A 118 7.28 9.67 -21.77
N GLY A 119 7.09 10.54 -22.76
CA GLY A 119 8.01 10.79 -23.86
C GLY A 119 8.03 12.28 -24.21
N ARG A 120 7.70 12.63 -25.46
CA ARG A 120 7.43 14.03 -25.82
C ARG A 120 6.21 14.58 -25.06
N ASP A 121 5.20 13.73 -24.93
CA ASP A 121 3.98 13.98 -24.17
C ASP A 121 3.86 12.95 -23.04
N THR A 122 3.03 13.24 -22.03
CA THR A 122 2.72 12.31 -20.93
C THR A 122 1.25 11.95 -20.96
N TYR A 123 0.94 10.66 -20.92
CA TYR A 123 -0.45 10.18 -20.88
C TYR A 123 -0.57 8.89 -20.07
N VAL A 124 -1.79 8.61 -19.61
CA VAL A 124 -2.14 7.39 -18.88
C VAL A 124 -2.81 6.41 -19.84
N THR A 125 -2.49 5.13 -19.71
CA THR A 125 -3.14 4.07 -20.49
C THR A 125 -4.61 3.90 -20.12
N ASN A 126 -5.47 3.63 -21.12
CA ASN A 126 -6.89 3.31 -20.91
C ASN A 126 -7.05 1.86 -20.44
N GLY A 127 -6.51 1.57 -19.25
CA GLY A 127 -6.51 0.25 -18.66
C GLY A 127 -5.45 0.11 -17.58
N GLY A 128 -5.21 -1.11 -17.17
CA GLY A 128 -4.21 -1.42 -16.16
C GLY A 128 -4.30 -2.85 -15.71
N LEU A 129 -3.32 -3.26 -14.92
CA LEU A 129 -3.33 -4.57 -14.29
C LEU A 129 -4.15 -4.49 -13.01
N THR A 130 -5.36 -5.08 -13.02
CA THR A 130 -6.11 -5.32 -11.78
C THR A 130 -5.73 -6.68 -11.22
N ARG A 131 -5.29 -6.71 -9.97
CA ARG A 131 -4.97 -7.95 -9.24
C ARG A 131 -6.01 -8.21 -8.17
N VAL A 132 -6.36 -9.47 -7.95
CA VAL A 132 -7.39 -9.88 -6.99
C VAL A 132 -6.84 -10.92 -6.01
N ALA A 133 -7.12 -10.73 -4.72
CA ALA A 133 -6.81 -11.70 -3.69
C ALA A 133 -7.87 -12.81 -3.70
N LEU A 134 -7.56 -13.99 -4.21
CA LEU A 134 -8.55 -15.07 -4.39
C LEU A 134 -8.99 -15.71 -3.07
N LYS A 135 -8.08 -15.77 -2.07
CA LYS A 135 -8.37 -16.33 -0.75
C LYS A 135 -9.32 -15.43 0.04
N LYS A 136 -10.40 -15.99 0.57
CA LYS A 136 -11.41 -15.28 1.37
C LYS A 136 -10.76 -14.53 2.54
N GLY A 137 -11.05 -13.23 2.66
CA GLY A 137 -10.52 -12.35 3.71
C GLY A 137 -9.02 -12.00 3.59
N SER A 138 -8.35 -12.42 2.51
CA SER A 138 -6.97 -12.05 2.22
C SER A 138 -6.90 -10.68 1.55
N THR A 139 -5.92 -9.87 1.94
CA THR A 139 -5.55 -8.62 1.24
C THR A 139 -4.30 -8.82 0.38
N VAL A 140 -3.77 -10.04 0.31
CA VAL A 140 -2.60 -10.38 -0.49
C VAL A 140 -3.04 -10.64 -1.92
N VAL A 141 -2.77 -9.66 -2.79
CA VAL A 141 -3.08 -9.69 -4.23
C VAL A 141 -1.88 -10.15 -5.08
N ASN A 142 -0.74 -10.46 -4.46
CA ASN A 142 0.46 -10.84 -5.20
C ASN A 142 0.29 -12.20 -5.90
N SER A 143 0.63 -12.27 -7.19
CA SER A 143 0.46 -13.46 -8.03
C SER A 143 1.29 -14.65 -7.53
N SER A 144 2.49 -14.39 -6.99
CA SER A 144 3.34 -15.43 -6.39
C SER A 144 2.76 -16.09 -5.14
N GLN A 145 1.69 -15.51 -4.54
CA GLN A 145 1.01 -16.01 -3.36
C GLN A 145 -0.46 -16.36 -3.62
N GLY A 146 -0.81 -16.68 -4.87
CA GLY A 146 -2.16 -17.10 -5.26
C GLY A 146 -3.11 -15.96 -5.57
N GLY A 147 -2.58 -14.77 -5.89
CA GLY A 147 -3.34 -13.67 -6.47
C GLY A 147 -3.75 -13.95 -7.92
N GLY A 148 -4.99 -13.63 -8.27
CA GLY A 148 -5.48 -13.65 -9.64
C GLY A 148 -5.37 -12.28 -10.31
N SER A 149 -5.83 -12.18 -11.55
CA SER A 149 -5.99 -10.91 -12.26
C SER A 149 -7.40 -10.77 -12.83
N LYS A 150 -7.81 -9.53 -13.08
CA LYS A 150 -9.06 -9.16 -13.75
C LYS A 150 -8.75 -8.15 -14.84
N ASP A 151 -9.59 -8.14 -15.86
CA ASP A 151 -9.58 -7.07 -16.85
C ASP A 151 -10.08 -5.75 -16.21
N THR A 152 -9.55 -4.62 -16.67
CA THR A 152 -9.90 -3.29 -16.19
C THR A 152 -10.55 -2.50 -17.31
N TRP A 153 -11.87 -2.33 -17.23
CA TRP A 153 -12.61 -1.57 -18.23
C TRP A 153 -12.70 -0.10 -17.82
N ILE A 154 -12.13 0.76 -18.65
CA ILE A 154 -12.36 2.20 -18.60
C ILE A 154 -13.45 2.50 -19.61
N VAL A 155 -14.61 2.87 -19.10
CA VAL A 155 -15.78 3.21 -19.92
C VAL A 155 -15.82 4.72 -20.11
N GLU A 156 -16.22 5.15 -21.31
CA GLU A 156 -16.55 6.55 -21.56
C GLU A 156 -17.81 6.88 -20.76
N SER A 157 -17.74 7.93 -19.94
CA SER A 157 -18.93 8.46 -19.28
C SER A 157 -19.72 9.26 -20.32
N GLU A 158 -20.99 8.93 -20.52
CA GLU A 158 -21.92 9.83 -21.22
C GLU A 158 -22.22 11.03 -20.31
N GLU A 159 -21.27 11.95 -20.17
CA GLU A 159 -21.49 13.27 -19.60
C GLU A 159 -21.00 14.32 -20.59
N SER A 160 -21.98 15.07 -21.10
CA SER A 160 -21.87 16.18 -22.06
C SER A 160 -21.43 17.47 -21.40
#